data_AF-A0A0T9R1M4-F1
#
_entry.id   AF-A0A0T9R1M4-F1
#
_cell.length_a   1.000
_cell.length_b   1.000
_cell.length_c   1.000
_cell.angle_alpha   90.00
_cell.angle_beta   90.00
_cell.angle_gamma   90.00
#
_symmetry.space_group_name_H-M   'P 1'
#
loop_
_entity.id
_entity.type
_entity.pdbx_description
1 polymer ?
#
loop_
_entity_poly.entity_id
_entity_poly.type
_entity_poly.pdbx_seq_one_letter_code
_entity_poly.pdbx_strand_id
1 'polypeptide(L)'
;MSEISIMNGVDIKPAKKGLLTRVMAAANNKSAKALVKYLAAPLAVWMCAQGFARAEDLAAAGRTDVEDTFGSDSTMMYYFMVAEVVLVFLLYLKTHNPATFLLIPVFIVVTKVIFSMIGGTGT
;
A
#
# COMPACT_ATOMS: atom_id res chain seq x y z
N MET A 1 -41.68 -23.46 47.33
CA MET A 1 -41.42 -24.33 46.16
C MET A 1 -42.16 -23.80 44.93
N SER A 2 -42.10 -22.49 44.66
CA SER A 2 -42.98 -21.82 43.67
C SER A 2 -42.24 -21.06 42.57
N GLU A 3 -40.92 -21.26 42.41
CA GLU A 3 -40.14 -20.44 41.45
C GLU A 3 -39.44 -21.24 40.33
N ILE A 4 -39.52 -22.58 40.32
CA ILE A 4 -38.86 -23.41 39.28
C ILE A 4 -39.76 -23.67 38.06
N SER A 5 -41.05 -23.33 38.11
CA SER A 5 -42.01 -23.70 37.04
C SER A 5 -42.19 -22.65 35.94
N ILE A 6 -41.57 -21.47 36.02
CA ILE A 6 -41.76 -20.38 35.04
C ILE A 6 -40.65 -20.34 33.95
N MET A 7 -39.60 -21.16 34.05
CA MET A 7 -38.52 -21.19 33.03
C MET A 7 -38.68 -22.23 31.92
N ASN A 8 -39.83 -22.90 31.77
CA ASN A 8 -40.01 -23.93 30.73
C ASN A 8 -40.89 -23.49 29.54
N GLY A 9 -41.26 -22.21 29.48
CA GLY A 9 -42.21 -21.68 28.49
C GLY A 9 -41.65 -20.63 27.53
N VAL A 10 -40.34 -20.35 27.55
CA VAL A 10 -39.73 -19.45 26.58
C VAL A 10 -39.21 -20.27 25.42
N ASP A 11 -40.08 -20.51 24.43
CA ASP A 11 -39.70 -21.05 23.13
C ASP A 11 -38.89 -19.98 22.39
N ILE A 12 -37.57 -19.97 22.61
CA ILE A 12 -36.64 -19.11 21.90
C ILE A 12 -36.59 -19.61 20.46
N LYS A 13 -37.44 -19.05 19.59
CA LYS A 13 -37.39 -19.27 18.14
C LYS A 13 -35.92 -19.17 17.70
N PRO A 14 -35.34 -20.20 17.08
CA PRO A 14 -33.92 -20.18 16.73
C PRO A 14 -33.68 -18.98 15.81
N ALA A 15 -32.76 -18.11 16.21
CA ALA A 15 -32.40 -16.93 15.46
C ALA A 15 -32.17 -17.33 13.99
N LYS A 16 -32.82 -16.63 13.05
CA LYS A 16 -32.67 -16.90 11.62
C LYS A 16 -31.19 -16.85 11.29
N LYS A 17 -30.58 -18.01 10.99
CA LYS A 17 -29.18 -18.11 10.60
C LYS A 17 -28.94 -17.13 9.45
N GLY A 18 -28.04 -16.17 9.66
CA GLY A 18 -27.76 -15.10 8.70
C GLY A 18 -27.34 -15.65 7.34
N LEU A 19 -27.49 -14.82 6.30
CA LEU A 19 -27.19 -15.21 4.92
C LEU A 19 -25.77 -15.79 4.80
N LEU A 20 -24.80 -15.17 5.48
CA LEU A 20 -23.41 -15.61 5.56
C LEU A 20 -23.26 -17.01 6.19
N THR A 21 -24.02 -17.31 7.25
CA THR A 21 -24.00 -18.63 7.92
C THR A 21 -24.57 -19.73 7.02
N ARG A 22 -25.57 -19.41 6.19
CA ARG A 22 -26.17 -20.37 5.24
C ARG A 22 -25.24 -20.63 4.05
N VAL A 23 -24.55 -19.60 3.55
CA VAL A 23 -23.53 -19.73 2.50
C VAL A 23 -22.35 -20.56 2.99
N MET A 24 -21.90 -20.35 4.23
CA MET A 24 -20.80 -21.11 4.82
C MET A 24 -21.17 -22.58 5.10
N ALA A 25 -22.42 -22.86 5.49
CA ALA A 25 -22.92 -24.22 5.65
C ALA A 25 -23.05 -24.96 4.30
N ALA A 26 -23.45 -24.27 3.23
CA ALA A 26 -23.53 -24.83 1.88
C ALA A 26 -22.15 -25.14 1.28
N ALA A 27 -21.11 -24.39 1.68
CA ALA A 27 -19.72 -24.59 1.25
C ALA A 27 -19.06 -25.88 1.80
N ASN A 28 -19.67 -26.57 2.77
CA ASN A 28 -19.08 -27.77 3.39
C ASN A 28 -19.32 -29.09 2.62
N ASN A 29 -20.10 -29.07 1.53
CA ASN A 29 -20.34 -30.24 0.68
C ASN A 29 -19.16 -30.48 -0.30
N LYS A 30 -18.84 -31.73 -0.65
CA LYS A 30 -17.71 -32.08 -1.55
C LYS A 30 -17.80 -31.38 -2.91
N SER A 31 -19.01 -31.26 -3.45
CA SER A 31 -19.32 -30.54 -4.70
C SER A 31 -19.18 -29.02 -4.55
N ALA A 32 -19.54 -28.44 -3.39
CA ALA A 32 -19.36 -27.03 -3.11
C ALA A 32 -17.88 -26.66 -2.90
N LYS A 33 -17.08 -27.55 -2.30
CA LYS A 33 -15.61 -27.37 -2.21
C LYS A 33 -14.94 -27.34 -3.58
N ALA A 34 -15.40 -28.19 -4.51
CA ALA A 34 -14.92 -28.16 -5.89
C ALA A 34 -15.31 -26.86 -6.61
N LEU A 35 -16.57 -26.42 -6.48
CA LEU A 35 -17.04 -25.15 -7.06
C LEU A 35 -16.26 -23.94 -6.50
N VAL A 36 -16.04 -23.91 -5.19
CA VAL A 36 -15.27 -22.83 -4.56
C VAL A 36 -13.82 -22.86 -5.01
N LYS A 37 -13.20 -24.04 -5.11
CA LYS A 37 -11.79 -24.17 -5.54
C LYS A 37 -11.57 -23.79 -7.00
N TYR A 38 -12.47 -24.18 -7.89
CA TYR A 38 -12.29 -23.99 -9.35
C TYR A 38 -12.92 -22.73 -9.90
N LEU A 39 -13.95 -22.17 -9.26
CA LEU A 39 -14.65 -20.98 -9.76
C LEU A 39 -14.55 -19.80 -8.80
N ALA A 40 -14.90 -19.98 -7.52
CA ALA A 40 -14.96 -18.84 -6.59
C ALA A 40 -13.57 -18.30 -6.22
N ALA A 41 -12.57 -19.18 -6.02
CA ALA A 41 -11.20 -18.78 -5.73
C ALA A 41 -10.56 -17.97 -6.87
N PRO A 42 -10.59 -18.41 -8.15
CA PRO A 42 -10.03 -17.60 -9.24
C PRO A 42 -10.85 -16.33 -9.50
N LEU A 43 -12.17 -16.32 -9.32
CA LEU A 43 -12.97 -15.09 -9.41
C LEU A 43 -12.63 -14.10 -8.29
N ALA A 44 -12.44 -14.57 -7.05
CA ALA A 44 -12.01 -13.72 -5.94
C ALA A 44 -10.62 -13.14 -6.20
N VAL A 45 -9.68 -13.95 -6.69
CA VAL A 45 -8.35 -13.47 -7.11
C VAL A 45 -8.47 -12.45 -8.25
N TRP A 46 -9.34 -12.67 -9.23
CA TRP A 46 -9.58 -11.74 -10.34
C TRP A 46 -10.22 -10.42 -9.87
N MET A 47 -11.17 -10.47 -8.93
CA MET A 47 -11.79 -9.28 -8.34
C MET A 47 -10.80 -8.50 -7.45
N CYS A 48 -9.95 -9.19 -6.69
CA CYS A 48 -8.87 -8.56 -5.95
C CYS A 48 -7.87 -7.89 -6.90
N ALA A 49 -7.48 -8.56 -8.00
CA ALA A 49 -6.61 -8.01 -9.02
C ALA A 49 -7.19 -6.77 -9.71
N GLN A 50 -8.51 -6.77 -10.00
CA GLN A 50 -9.22 -5.58 -10.48
C GLN A 50 -9.17 -4.44 -9.46
N GLY A 51 -9.25 -4.72 -8.16
CA GLY A 51 -9.07 -3.73 -7.09
C GLY A 51 -7.69 -3.07 -7.10
N PHE A 52 -6.63 -3.83 -7.35
CA PHE A 52 -5.27 -3.28 -7.52
C PHE A 52 -5.14 -2.43 -8.79
N ALA A 53 -5.74 -2.87 -9.91
CA ALA A 53 -5.72 -2.13 -11.17
C ALA A 53 -6.52 -0.81 -11.11
N ARG A 54 -7.54 -0.72 -10.25
CA ARG A 54 -8.32 0.51 -10.02
C ARG A 54 -7.79 1.40 -8.89
N ALA A 55 -6.85 0.90 -8.08
CA ALA A 55 -6.13 1.72 -7.10
C ALA A 55 -5.13 2.67 -7.78
N GLU A 56 -4.64 2.29 -8.97
CA GLU A 56 -3.84 3.14 -9.86
C GLU A 56 -4.57 4.47 -10.18
N ASP A 57 -5.88 4.42 -10.44
CA ASP A 57 -6.72 5.55 -10.82
C ASP A 57 -6.99 6.51 -9.65
N LEU A 58 -7.20 5.97 -8.44
CA LEU A 58 -7.37 6.81 -7.24
C LEU A 58 -6.05 7.43 -6.77
N ALA A 59 -4.92 6.74 -6.96
CA ALA A 59 -3.59 7.28 -6.69
C ALA A 59 -3.08 8.21 -7.80
N ALA A 60 -3.66 8.16 -9.01
CA ALA A 60 -3.27 9.03 -10.13
C ALA A 60 -3.48 10.51 -9.80
N ALA A 61 -4.56 10.85 -9.08
CA ALA A 61 -4.84 12.22 -8.67
C ALA A 61 -3.73 12.83 -7.78
N GLY A 62 -2.99 12.01 -7.02
CA GLY A 62 -1.90 12.47 -6.16
C GLY A 62 -0.51 12.39 -6.80
N ARG A 63 -0.37 11.77 -7.97
CA ARG A 63 0.94 11.62 -8.62
C ARG A 63 1.50 12.95 -9.11
N THR A 64 0.67 13.77 -9.74
CA THR A 64 1.08 15.10 -10.23
C THR A 64 1.56 15.99 -9.09
N ASP A 65 0.84 16.03 -7.97
CA ASP A 65 1.24 16.83 -6.80
C ASP A 65 2.57 16.36 -6.18
N VAL A 66 2.80 15.04 -6.18
CA VAL A 66 4.06 14.43 -5.72
C VAL A 66 5.20 14.74 -6.68
N GLU A 67 4.96 14.71 -7.99
CA GLU A 67 5.95 15.05 -9.00
C GLU A 67 6.29 16.54 -9.00
N ASP A 68 5.31 17.42 -8.83
CA ASP A 68 5.54 18.86 -8.67
C ASP A 68 6.30 19.18 -7.37
N THR A 69 6.07 18.40 -6.31
CA THR A 69 6.74 18.61 -5.01
C THR A 69 8.11 17.96 -4.91
N PHE A 70 8.34 16.80 -5.53
CA PHE A 70 9.57 16.01 -5.38
C PHE A 70 10.30 15.75 -6.70
N GLY A 71 9.82 16.28 -7.83
CA GLY A 71 10.41 16.06 -9.14
C GLY A 71 11.81 16.64 -9.31
N SER A 72 12.44 16.30 -10.44
CA SER A 72 13.83 16.63 -10.75
C SER A 72 14.13 18.14 -10.82
N ASP A 73 13.10 18.95 -11.05
CA ASP A 73 13.16 20.41 -11.13
C ASP A 73 12.34 21.09 -10.02
N SER A 74 11.94 20.33 -8.99
CA SER A 74 11.22 20.87 -7.84
C SER A 74 12.14 21.69 -6.92
N THR A 75 11.52 22.65 -6.22
CA THR A 75 12.12 23.39 -5.10
C THR A 75 12.68 22.48 -4.01
N MET A 76 12.09 21.30 -3.76
CA MET A 76 12.60 20.35 -2.78
C MET A 76 13.95 19.77 -3.22
N MET A 77 14.11 19.48 -4.51
CA MET A 77 15.37 19.01 -5.09
C MET A 77 16.46 20.08 -5.00
N TYR A 78 16.11 21.35 -5.18
CA TYR A 78 17.02 22.47 -4.96
C TYR A 78 17.55 22.52 -3.52
N TYR A 79 16.68 22.34 -2.51
CA TYR A 79 17.13 22.31 -1.12
C TYR A 79 18.08 21.15 -0.81
N PHE A 80 17.84 19.96 -1.37
CA PHE A 80 18.79 18.84 -1.25
C PHE A 80 20.15 19.16 -1.89
N MET A 81 20.15 19.83 -3.04
CA MET A 81 21.39 20.23 -3.71
C MET A 81 22.20 21.23 -2.88
N VAL A 82 21.54 22.23 -2.29
CA VAL A 82 22.20 23.21 -1.41
C VAL A 82 22.69 22.56 -0.12
N ALA A 83 21.89 21.67 0.48
CA ALA A 83 22.27 20.96 1.70
C ALA A 83 23.54 20.12 1.49
N GLU A 84 23.67 19.42 0.37
CA GLU A 84 24.87 18.63 0.05
C GLU A 84 26.12 19.51 -0.04
N VAL A 85 26.05 20.64 -0.72
CA VAL A 85 27.21 21.56 -0.84
C VAL A 85 27.66 22.05 0.53
N VAL A 86 26.71 22.39 1.40
CA VAL A 86 27.01 22.79 2.79
C VAL A 86 27.62 21.63 3.58
N LEU A 87 27.09 20.42 3.45
CA LEU A 87 27.54 19.24 4.19
C LEU A 87 28.96 18.82 3.74
N VAL A 88 29.23 18.81 2.43
CA VAL A 88 30.57 18.57 1.88
C VAL A 88 31.55 19.65 2.34
N PHE A 89 31.12 20.92 2.38
CA PHE A 89 31.96 22.00 2.88
C PHE A 89 32.30 21.84 4.36
N LEU A 90 31.32 21.48 5.21
CA LEU A 90 31.56 21.17 6.62
C LEU A 90 32.48 19.95 6.79
N LEU A 91 32.29 18.92 5.97
CA LEU A 91 33.12 17.72 5.98
C LEU A 91 34.55 18.02 5.54
N TYR A 92 34.73 18.92 4.57
CA TYR A 92 36.04 19.44 4.17
C TYR A 92 36.71 20.20 5.32
N LEU A 93 36.00 21.07 6.05
CA LEU A 93 36.56 21.76 7.21
C LEU A 93 37.01 20.80 8.31
N LYS A 94 36.29 19.69 8.49
CA LYS A 94 36.63 18.67 9.49
C LYS A 94 37.82 17.80 9.10
N THR A 95 37.93 17.44 7.82
CA THR A 95 38.92 16.44 7.34
C THR A 95 40.13 17.05 6.65
N HIS A 96 40.05 18.32 6.23
CA HIS A 96 41.02 19.03 5.40
C HIS A 96 41.46 18.25 4.15
N ASN A 97 40.62 17.33 3.67
CA ASN A 97 40.90 16.51 2.52
C ASN A 97 40.17 17.05 1.28
N PRO A 98 40.86 17.51 0.22
CA PRO A 98 40.20 18.00 -0.98
C PRO A 98 39.42 16.91 -1.74
N ALA A 99 39.69 15.62 -1.50
CA ALA A 99 38.93 14.52 -2.08
C ALA A 99 37.44 14.54 -1.70
N THR A 100 37.08 15.25 -0.61
CA THR A 100 35.69 15.39 -0.16
C THR A 100 34.80 16.09 -1.20
N PHE A 101 35.36 16.96 -2.06
CA PHE A 101 34.60 17.61 -3.14
C PHE A 101 34.11 16.62 -4.21
N LEU A 102 34.70 15.43 -4.31
CA LEU A 102 34.27 14.39 -5.23
C LEU A 102 32.88 13.85 -4.88
N LEU A 103 32.43 13.99 -3.64
CA LEU A 103 31.05 13.66 -3.25
C LEU A 103 30.01 14.51 -3.99
N ILE A 104 30.31 15.77 -4.30
CA ILE A 104 29.36 16.67 -4.97
C ILE A 104 28.88 16.11 -6.32
N PRO A 105 29.74 15.83 -7.33
CA PRO A 105 29.29 15.31 -8.60
C PRO A 105 28.65 13.92 -8.48
N VAL A 106 29.16 13.06 -7.57
CA VAL A 106 28.58 11.73 -7.33
C VAL A 106 27.15 11.86 -6.80
N PHE A 107 26.93 12.73 -5.81
CA PHE A 107 25.63 12.95 -5.19
C PHE A 107 24.63 13.53 -6.19
N ILE A 108 25.05 14.48 -7.04
CA ILE A 108 24.20 15.08 -8.08
C ILE A 108 23.68 13.99 -9.04
N VAL A 109 24.57 13.15 -9.55
CA VAL A 109 24.20 12.09 -10.50
C VAL A 109 23.29 11.05 -9.86
N VAL A 110 23.62 10.57 -8.66
CA VAL A 110 22.80 9.59 -7.94
C VAL A 110 21.40 10.13 -7.70
N THR A 111 21.30 11.37 -7.23
CA THR A 111 20.01 11.98 -6.92
C THR A 111 19.18 12.17 -8.20
N LYS A 112 19.78 12.63 -9.31
CA LYS A 112 19.09 12.72 -10.62
C LYS A 112 18.61 11.36 -11.12
N VAL A 113 19.39 10.29 -10.96
CA VAL A 113 19.00 8.92 -11.37
C VAL A 113 17.84 8.40 -10.53
N ILE A 114 17.88 8.57 -9.20
CA ILE A 114 16.80 8.12 -8.31
C ILE A 114 15.49 8.83 -8.62
N PHE A 115 15.51 10.15 -8.78
CA PHE A 115 14.29 10.91 -9.13
C PHE A 115 13.79 10.57 -10.55
N SER A 116 14.69 10.29 -11.49
CA SER A 116 14.31 9.79 -12.81
C SER A 116 13.63 8.41 -12.75
N MET A 117 14.02 7.54 -11.82
CA MET A 117 13.35 6.24 -11.63
C MET A 117 11.97 6.37 -11.00
N ILE A 118 11.76 7.38 -10.15
CA ILE A 118 10.49 7.62 -9.46
C ILE A 118 9.47 8.33 -10.35
N GLY A 119 9.90 9.32 -11.15
CA GLY A 119 9.03 9.99 -12.14
C GLY A 119 8.87 9.21 -13.45
N GLY A 120 9.79 8.30 -13.77
CA GLY A 120 9.86 7.59 -15.04
C GLY A 120 8.93 6.37 -15.21
N THR A 121 8.09 6.03 -14.22
CA THR A 121 7.15 4.89 -14.33
C THR A 121 5.76 5.29 -14.85
N GLY A 122 5.66 6.41 -15.58
CA GLY A 122 4.43 6.97 -16.12
C GLY A 122 4.16 6.73 -17.61
N THR A 123 4.78 5.70 -18.21
CA THR A 123 4.38 5.18 -19.54
C THR A 123 3.90 3.75 -19.44
#